data_AF-A0A7S2IS81-F1
#
_entry.id   AF-A0A7S2IS81-F1
#
_cell.length_a   1.000
_cell.length_b   1.000
_cell.length_c   1.000
_cell.angle_alpha   90.00
_cell.angle_beta   90.00
_cell.angle_gamma   90.00
#
_symmetry.space_group_name_H-M   'P 1'
#
loop_
_entity.id
_entity.type
_entity.pdbx_description
1 polymer ?
#
loop_
_entity_poly.entity_id
_entity_poly.type
_entity_poly.pdbx_seq_one_letter_code
_entity_poly.pdbx_strand_id
1 'polypeptide(L)'
;VWLVVNSRKRCDSGYQRSLLSVAICSDMVLARMILILASALTVTNCSLLTASGRAAPTPARPPAIARTRSSVRMKETTLDRLTGPKLFKTVTQIQGIHAVPLVPLRVLTGILMIHHGSEGGFWPANYGTPGFEGFVDFIVKPYFGFLPGEPALWSAIHDYAEYWGGLLFAVGFLTRPAALTLLVTMAGAVYFHVASTGWQGAPFGHVENYSYNFEEPTLYALIFLLFFFNGAGPLSVDSVIYDKIKKEEGE
;
A
#
# COMPACT_ATOMS: atom_id res chain seq x y z
N VAL A 1 -7.93 9.69 11.30
CA VAL A 1 -8.22 8.94 12.56
C VAL A 1 -7.52 9.52 13.80
N TRP A 2 -6.31 10.09 13.70
CA TRP A 2 -5.67 10.87 14.78
C TRP A 2 -6.54 12.03 15.33
N LEU A 3 -7.34 12.66 14.47
CA LEU A 3 -8.26 13.75 14.83
C LEU A 3 -9.39 13.35 15.80
N VAL A 4 -9.83 12.09 15.80
CA VAL A 4 -10.97 11.63 16.63
C VAL A 4 -10.52 11.23 18.04
N VAL A 5 -9.29 10.71 18.17
CA VAL A 5 -8.72 10.35 19.48
C VAL A 5 -8.28 11.59 20.27
N ASN A 6 -7.79 12.63 19.58
CA ASN A 6 -7.26 13.83 20.25
C ASN A 6 -8.34 14.86 20.65
N SER A 7 -9.58 14.71 20.16
CA SER A 7 -10.68 15.64 20.46
C SER A 7 -11.34 15.40 21.83
N ARG A 8 -11.06 14.28 22.52
CA ARG A 8 -11.65 14.00 23.86
C ARG A 8 -10.83 14.48 25.07
N LYS A 9 -9.64 15.09 24.93
CA LYS A 9 -8.80 15.45 26.10
C LYS A 9 -8.12 16.83 26.12
N ARG A 10 -8.62 17.86 25.45
CA ARG A 10 -8.08 19.23 25.66
C ARG A 10 -9.08 20.33 25.30
N CYS A 11 -9.85 20.78 26.30
CA CYS A 11 -10.49 22.08 26.27
C CYS A 11 -9.41 23.15 26.47
N ASP A 12 -8.87 23.71 25.38
CA ASP A 12 -8.19 25.01 25.47
C ASP A 12 -8.32 25.81 24.16
N SER A 13 -8.93 26.99 24.26
CA SER A 13 -9.58 27.75 23.18
C SER A 13 -8.61 28.41 22.18
N GLY A 14 -7.29 28.41 22.44
CA GLY A 14 -6.29 29.07 21.58
C GLY A 14 -5.69 28.16 20.50
N TYR A 15 -5.48 26.87 20.80
CA TYR A 15 -4.82 25.90 19.93
C TYR A 15 -5.73 25.43 18.77
N GLN A 16 -7.03 25.51 18.98
CA GLN A 16 -8.07 25.05 18.06
C GLN A 16 -8.10 25.82 16.73
N ARG A 17 -7.76 27.13 16.72
CA ARG A 17 -7.75 27.92 15.47
C ARG A 17 -6.56 27.61 14.57
N SER A 18 -5.41 27.26 15.15
CA SER A 18 -4.21 26.91 14.39
C SER A 18 -4.32 25.49 13.81
N LEU A 19 -4.81 24.53 14.61
CA LEU A 19 -5.01 23.15 14.14
C LEU A 19 -6.16 23.00 13.14
N LEU A 20 -7.28 23.73 13.27
CA LEU A 20 -8.31 23.75 12.23
C LEU A 20 -7.75 24.26 10.91
N SER A 21 -6.88 25.28 10.96
CA SER A 21 -6.29 25.85 9.75
C SER A 21 -5.33 24.88 9.05
N VAL A 22 -4.56 24.09 9.80
CA VAL A 22 -3.66 23.05 9.27
C VAL A 22 -4.43 21.82 8.77
N ALA A 23 -5.48 21.39 9.48
CA ALA A 23 -6.34 20.27 9.07
C ALA A 23 -7.11 20.59 7.78
N ILE A 24 -7.72 21.78 7.69
CA ILE A 24 -8.39 22.26 6.47
C ILE A 24 -7.38 22.38 5.31
N CYS A 25 -6.14 22.80 5.58
CA CYS A 25 -5.12 22.87 4.54
C CYS A 25 -4.70 21.48 4.05
N SER A 26 -4.57 20.50 4.95
CA SER A 26 -4.17 19.12 4.64
C SER A 26 -5.27 18.37 3.86
N ASP A 27 -6.53 18.54 4.26
CA ASP A 27 -7.70 17.99 3.56
C ASP A 27 -7.85 18.58 2.15
N MET A 28 -7.58 19.88 1.98
CA MET A 28 -7.60 20.54 0.68
C MET A 28 -6.44 20.11 -0.22
N VAL A 29 -5.25 19.82 0.33
CA VAL A 29 -4.10 19.32 -0.44
C VAL A 29 -4.33 17.89 -0.87
N LEU A 30 -4.79 17.01 0.02
CA LEU A 30 -5.12 15.62 -0.32
C LEU A 30 -6.26 15.56 -1.36
N ALA A 31 -7.32 16.35 -1.19
CA ALA A 31 -8.40 16.45 -2.16
C ALA A 31 -7.91 17.01 -3.52
N ARG A 32 -7.00 17.99 -3.52
CA ARG A 32 -6.39 18.51 -4.74
C ARG A 32 -5.47 17.50 -5.42
N MET A 33 -4.69 16.73 -4.67
CA MET A 33 -3.84 15.66 -5.23
C MET A 33 -4.69 14.53 -5.83
N ILE A 34 -5.78 14.14 -5.17
CA ILE A 34 -6.75 13.15 -5.67
C ILE A 34 -7.42 13.67 -6.97
N LEU A 35 -7.84 14.94 -7.01
CA LEU A 35 -8.48 15.54 -8.20
C LEU A 35 -7.51 15.74 -9.37
N ILE A 36 -6.25 16.09 -9.11
CA ILE A 36 -5.20 16.24 -10.13
C ILE A 36 -4.84 14.87 -10.75
N LEU A 37 -4.84 13.79 -9.97
CA LEU A 37 -4.59 12.44 -10.48
C LEU A 37 -5.82 11.84 -11.20
N ALA A 38 -7.04 12.10 -10.72
CA ALA A 38 -8.27 11.68 -11.40
C ALA A 38 -8.41 12.31 -12.80
N SER A 39 -7.92 13.55 -12.97
CA SER A 39 -7.88 14.23 -14.28
C SER A 39 -6.75 13.74 -15.20
N ALA A 40 -5.68 13.13 -14.68
CA ALA A 40 -4.66 12.47 -15.49
C ALA A 40 -5.12 11.10 -16.03
N LEU A 41 -5.99 10.39 -15.29
CA LEU A 41 -6.57 9.10 -15.70
C LEU A 41 -7.58 9.23 -16.85
N THR A 42 -8.29 10.35 -16.97
CA THR A 42 -9.25 10.57 -18.07
C THR A 42 -8.58 10.85 -19.42
N VAL A 43 -7.34 11.36 -19.44
CA VAL A 43 -6.62 11.70 -20.67
C VAL A 43 -6.07 10.47 -21.40
N THR A 44 -5.89 9.34 -20.71
CA THR A 44 -5.24 8.15 -21.31
C THR A 44 -6.20 7.24 -22.10
N ASN A 45 -7.52 7.46 -22.02
CA ASN A 45 -8.52 6.62 -22.70
C ASN A 45 -8.85 7.02 -24.16
N CYS A 46 -8.15 8.00 -24.74
CA CYS A 46 -8.52 8.57 -26.05
C CYS A 46 -7.59 8.21 -27.23
N SER A 47 -6.86 7.08 -27.20
CA SER A 47 -5.96 6.73 -28.33
C SER A 47 -5.85 5.25 -28.71
N LEU A 48 -6.77 4.39 -28.27
CA LEU A 48 -6.71 2.95 -28.59
C LEU A 48 -8.03 2.44 -29.18
N LEU A 49 -8.46 3.01 -30.31
CA LEU A 49 -9.63 2.53 -31.06
C LEU A 49 -9.52 2.86 -32.56
N THR A 50 -8.43 2.44 -33.22
CA THR A 50 -8.41 2.29 -34.69
C THR A 50 -7.31 1.31 -35.13
N ALA A 51 -7.67 0.05 -35.34
CA ALA A 51 -7.06 -0.80 -36.37
C ALA A 51 -7.91 -2.08 -36.55
N SER A 52 -8.85 -2.00 -37.49
CA SER A 52 -9.52 -3.15 -38.08
C SER A 52 -8.55 -3.89 -38.99
N GLY A 53 -8.36 -5.20 -38.77
CA GLY A 53 -7.54 -6.07 -39.63
C GLY A 53 -8.24 -7.40 -39.85
N ARG A 54 -8.73 -7.63 -41.07
CA ARG A 54 -9.30 -8.90 -41.54
C ARG A 54 -8.27 -10.03 -41.42
N ALA A 55 -8.66 -11.15 -40.82
CA ALA A 55 -7.88 -12.39 -40.81
C ALA A 55 -8.04 -13.15 -42.14
N ALA A 56 -6.93 -13.53 -42.77
CA ALA A 56 -6.87 -14.49 -43.88
C ALA A 56 -6.60 -15.91 -43.33
N PRO A 57 -7.05 -16.99 -44.01
CA PRO A 57 -6.85 -18.35 -43.53
C PRO A 57 -5.44 -18.89 -43.87
N THR A 58 -4.73 -19.42 -42.87
CA THR A 58 -3.45 -20.14 -43.01
C THR A 58 -3.64 -21.62 -43.35
N PRO A 59 -2.77 -22.22 -44.19
CA PRO A 59 -2.82 -23.66 -44.50
C PRO A 59 -2.20 -24.52 -43.39
N ALA A 60 -2.66 -25.77 -43.31
CA ALA A 60 -2.31 -26.75 -42.28
C ALA A 60 -0.82 -27.16 -42.30
N ARG A 61 -0.23 -27.29 -41.10
CA ARG A 61 1.16 -27.73 -40.86
C ARG A 61 1.18 -29.24 -40.48
N PRO A 62 2.12 -30.05 -40.97
CA PRO A 62 2.23 -31.47 -40.62
C PRO A 62 2.70 -31.70 -39.16
N PRO A 63 2.48 -32.89 -38.58
CA PRO A 63 2.63 -33.13 -37.15
C PRO A 63 4.10 -33.10 -36.72
N ALA A 64 4.41 -32.23 -35.75
CA ALA A 64 5.71 -32.21 -35.09
C ALA A 64 5.77 -33.31 -34.02
N ILE A 65 6.84 -34.10 -34.08
CA ILE A 65 7.19 -35.16 -33.13
C ILE A 65 7.24 -34.59 -31.71
N ALA A 66 6.40 -35.15 -30.83
CA ALA A 66 6.31 -34.76 -29.43
C ALA A 66 7.60 -35.14 -28.69
N ARG A 67 8.46 -34.15 -28.45
CA ARG A 67 9.58 -34.28 -27.51
C ARG A 67 9.04 -34.03 -26.11
N THR A 68 8.70 -35.10 -25.40
CA THR A 68 8.22 -35.07 -24.00
C THR A 68 9.35 -34.57 -23.10
N ARG A 69 9.47 -33.25 -22.94
CA ARG A 69 10.33 -32.65 -21.92
C ARG A 69 9.56 -32.78 -20.61
N SER A 70 9.90 -33.79 -19.81
CA SER A 70 9.36 -33.95 -18.46
C SER A 70 9.74 -32.72 -17.63
N SER A 71 8.83 -31.75 -17.53
CA SER A 71 8.99 -30.64 -16.60
C SER A 71 8.79 -31.21 -15.20
N VAL A 72 9.89 -31.57 -14.54
CA VAL A 72 9.90 -31.73 -13.10
C VAL A 72 9.41 -30.39 -12.54
N ARG A 73 8.15 -30.35 -12.09
CA ARG A 73 7.54 -29.17 -11.47
C ARG A 73 8.23 -28.98 -10.11
N MET A 74 9.41 -28.37 -10.13
CA MET A 74 10.11 -27.95 -8.93
C MET A 74 9.14 -27.12 -8.09
N LYS A 75 8.92 -27.57 -6.85
CA LYS A 75 8.05 -26.90 -5.89
C LYS A 75 8.72 -25.56 -5.57
N GLU A 76 8.19 -24.49 -6.16
CA GLU A 76 8.78 -23.15 -5.99
C GLU A 76 8.88 -22.81 -4.51
N THR A 77 10.05 -22.36 -4.07
CA THR A 77 10.28 -21.95 -2.70
C THR A 77 9.82 -20.50 -2.54
N THR A 78 9.20 -20.14 -1.41
CA THR A 78 8.81 -18.75 -1.09
C THR A 78 10.00 -17.79 -1.21
N LEU A 79 11.21 -18.28 -0.89
CA LEU A 79 12.45 -17.53 -1.00
C LEU A 79 12.81 -17.14 -2.45
N ASP A 80 12.52 -18.00 -3.42
CA ASP A 80 12.80 -17.75 -4.84
C ASP A 80 11.94 -16.60 -5.40
N ARG A 81 10.78 -16.36 -4.78
CA ARG A 81 9.87 -15.25 -5.11
C ARG A 81 10.26 -13.93 -4.45
N LEU A 82 11.13 -13.98 -3.45
CA LEU A 82 11.56 -12.82 -2.68
C LEU A 82 12.93 -12.28 -3.13
N THR A 83 13.77 -13.13 -3.74
CA THR A 83 15.18 -12.79 -4.05
C THR A 83 15.56 -12.92 -5.51
N GLY A 84 14.76 -13.60 -6.35
CA GLY A 84 15.06 -13.80 -7.77
C GLY A 84 14.38 -12.80 -8.71
N PRO A 85 14.56 -12.95 -10.04
CA PRO A 85 13.85 -12.15 -11.06
C PRO A 85 12.32 -12.30 -10.96
N LYS A 86 11.85 -13.37 -10.30
CA LYS A 86 10.45 -13.59 -9.96
C LYS A 86 9.90 -12.62 -8.91
N LEU A 87 10.75 -11.85 -8.22
CA LEU A 87 10.35 -10.76 -7.30
C LEU A 87 9.49 -9.73 -8.02
N PHE A 88 9.86 -9.37 -9.24
CA PHE A 88 9.19 -8.39 -10.08
C PHE A 88 7.97 -8.94 -10.82
N LYS A 89 7.78 -10.26 -10.81
CA LYS A 89 6.70 -10.94 -11.53
C LYS A 89 5.36 -10.78 -10.80
N THR A 90 4.34 -10.31 -11.50
CA THR A 90 2.94 -10.40 -11.05
C THR A 90 2.42 -11.82 -11.27
N VAL A 91 1.95 -12.48 -10.20
CA VAL A 91 1.71 -13.94 -10.15
C VAL A 91 0.29 -14.33 -10.54
N THR A 92 -0.71 -13.47 -10.31
CA THR A 92 -2.08 -13.88 -10.64
C THR A 92 -2.33 -13.81 -12.15
N GLN A 93 -3.21 -14.70 -12.61
CA GLN A 93 -3.82 -14.67 -13.95
C GLN A 93 -4.76 -13.46 -14.13
N ILE A 94 -4.67 -12.43 -13.28
CA ILE A 94 -5.33 -11.16 -13.50
C ILE A 94 -4.54 -10.47 -14.63
N GLN A 95 -4.86 -10.87 -15.86
CA GLN A 95 -4.30 -10.32 -17.09
C GLN A 95 -5.36 -9.50 -17.81
N GLY A 96 -4.91 -8.56 -18.65
CA GLY A 96 -5.81 -7.68 -19.40
C GLY A 96 -6.55 -6.67 -18.51
N ILE A 97 -7.79 -6.36 -18.88
CA ILE A 97 -8.56 -5.26 -18.27
C ILE A 97 -8.82 -5.45 -16.76
N HIS A 98 -8.85 -6.69 -16.28
CA HIS A 98 -9.08 -7.01 -14.87
C HIS A 98 -7.90 -6.62 -13.96
N ALA A 99 -6.72 -6.36 -14.53
CA ALA A 99 -5.54 -5.93 -13.78
C ALA A 99 -5.49 -4.41 -13.59
N VAL A 100 -6.24 -3.67 -14.40
CA VAL A 100 -6.28 -2.20 -14.38
C VAL A 100 -6.74 -1.64 -13.03
N PRO A 101 -7.76 -2.21 -12.33
CA PRO A 101 -8.17 -1.74 -11.01
C PRO A 101 -7.09 -1.81 -9.93
N LEU A 102 -6.06 -2.65 -10.11
CA LEU A 102 -4.93 -2.72 -9.17
C LEU A 102 -4.09 -1.45 -9.20
N VAL A 103 -4.05 -0.71 -10.31
CA VAL A 103 -3.26 0.51 -10.44
C VAL A 103 -3.76 1.62 -9.51
N PRO A 104 -5.03 2.08 -9.61
CA PRO A 104 -5.52 3.11 -8.70
C PRO A 104 -5.54 2.62 -7.24
N LEU A 105 -5.84 1.34 -6.99
CA LEU A 105 -5.77 0.79 -5.63
C LEU A 105 -4.34 0.92 -5.07
N ARG A 106 -3.32 0.51 -5.84
CA ARG A 106 -1.91 0.61 -5.44
C ARG A 106 -1.49 2.07 -5.21
N VAL A 107 -1.76 2.94 -6.18
CA VAL A 107 -1.32 4.34 -6.16
C VAL A 107 -1.98 5.11 -5.02
N LEU A 108 -3.31 5.02 -4.89
CA LEU A 108 -4.04 5.77 -3.87
C LEU A 108 -3.72 5.26 -2.46
N THR A 109 -3.67 3.94 -2.27
CA THR A 109 -3.24 3.36 -0.98
C THR A 109 -1.82 3.78 -0.62
N GLY A 110 -0.88 3.76 -1.58
CA GLY A 110 0.49 4.19 -1.32
C GLY A 110 0.60 5.68 -0.97
N ILE A 111 -0.18 6.55 -1.63
CA ILE A 111 -0.24 7.99 -1.29
C ILE A 111 -0.77 8.20 0.13
N LEU A 112 -1.81 7.46 0.53
CA LEU A 112 -2.33 7.57 1.89
C LEU A 112 -1.30 7.08 2.92
N MET A 113 -0.51 6.05 2.62
CA MET A 113 0.61 5.65 3.49
C MET A 113 1.70 6.69 3.59
N ILE A 114 2.01 7.41 2.51
CA ILE A 114 2.93 8.56 2.57
C ILE A 114 2.38 9.62 3.53
N HIS A 115 1.07 9.87 3.52
CA HIS A 115 0.43 10.78 4.46
C HIS A 115 0.56 10.28 5.91
N HIS A 116 0.25 9.02 6.19
CA HIS A 116 0.40 8.44 7.53
C HIS A 116 1.85 8.54 8.05
N GLY A 117 2.82 8.14 7.22
CA GLY A 117 4.24 8.22 7.57
C GLY A 117 4.81 9.64 7.61
N SER A 118 4.04 10.68 7.26
CA SER A 118 4.45 12.09 7.37
C SER A 118 3.63 12.87 8.41
N GLU A 119 2.85 12.20 9.27
CA GLU A 119 2.11 12.89 10.32
C GLU A 119 3.03 13.78 11.17
N GLY A 120 2.65 15.05 11.33
CA GLY A 120 3.48 16.06 12.00
C GLY A 120 4.39 16.89 11.08
N GLY A 121 4.40 16.66 9.76
CA GLY A 121 5.22 17.42 8.81
C GLY A 121 5.15 16.94 7.36
N PHE A 122 6.19 17.24 6.58
CA PHE A 122 6.32 16.76 5.18
C PHE A 122 7.20 15.51 5.08
N TRP A 123 8.11 15.34 6.04
CA TRP A 123 9.05 14.22 6.12
C TRP A 123 8.63 13.24 7.22
N PRO A 124 9.14 12.00 7.21
CA PRO A 124 8.86 11.04 8.28
C PRO A 124 9.53 11.40 9.61
N ALA A 125 9.05 10.78 10.69
CA ALA A 125 9.53 10.85 12.07
C ALA A 125 9.39 12.21 12.77
N ASN A 126 9.37 13.35 12.06
CA ASN A 126 9.06 14.70 12.59
C ASN A 126 9.43 14.92 14.08
N TYR A 127 10.69 14.61 14.44
CA TYR A 127 11.16 14.59 15.83
C TYR A 127 10.91 15.92 16.55
N GLY A 128 10.55 15.84 17.83
CA GLY A 128 10.30 17.02 18.67
C GLY A 128 8.98 17.75 18.36
N THR A 129 8.16 17.24 17.44
CA THR A 129 6.80 17.75 17.24
C THR A 129 5.82 17.14 18.25
N PRO A 130 4.76 17.87 18.66
CA PRO A 130 3.75 17.30 19.57
C PRO A 130 3.04 16.06 19.02
N GLY A 131 2.98 15.89 17.70
CA GLY A 131 2.41 14.71 17.05
C GLY A 131 3.27 13.47 17.29
N PHE A 132 4.56 13.57 16.99
CA PHE A 132 5.52 12.49 17.19
C PHE A 132 5.64 12.09 18.66
N GLU A 133 5.85 13.07 19.56
CA GLU A 133 5.96 12.80 21.00
C GLU A 133 4.66 12.20 21.56
N GLY A 134 3.50 12.64 21.05
CA GLY A 134 2.21 12.05 21.41
C GLY A 134 2.10 10.58 20.98
N PHE A 135 2.56 10.22 19.78
CA PHE A 135 2.59 8.84 19.33
C PHE A 135 3.51 7.98 20.22
N VAL A 136 4.69 8.50 20.55
CA VAL A 136 5.62 7.85 21.48
C VAL A 136 4.97 7.60 22.84
N ASP A 137 4.39 8.63 23.44
CA ASP A 137 3.89 8.60 24.82
C ASP A 137 2.58 7.83 25.00
N PHE A 138 1.68 7.92 24.02
CA PHE A 138 0.33 7.37 24.14
C PHE A 138 0.12 6.06 23.38
N ILE A 139 1.02 5.70 22.46
CA ILE A 139 0.91 4.48 21.64
C ILE A 139 2.08 3.54 21.88
N VAL A 140 3.31 3.98 21.63
CA VAL A 140 4.47 3.06 21.70
C VAL A 140 4.79 2.66 23.14
N LYS A 141 4.91 3.62 24.06
CA LYS A 141 5.20 3.31 25.48
C LYS A 141 4.16 2.38 26.12
N PRO A 142 2.83 2.61 25.99
CA PRO A 142 1.86 1.79 26.72
C PRO A 142 1.58 0.43 26.08
N TYR A 143 1.67 0.30 24.75
CA TYR A 143 1.22 -0.90 24.03
C TYR A 143 2.36 -1.72 23.42
N PHE A 144 3.53 -1.11 23.20
CA PHE A 144 4.68 -1.76 22.56
C PHE A 144 5.91 -1.82 23.47
N GLY A 145 5.73 -1.82 24.79
CA GLY A 145 6.82 -1.89 25.77
C GLY A 145 7.66 -3.19 25.73
N PHE A 146 7.24 -4.18 24.95
CA PHE A 146 8.04 -5.40 24.69
C PHE A 146 9.15 -5.18 23.66
N LEU A 147 9.11 -4.08 22.89
CA LEU A 147 10.14 -3.75 21.92
C LEU A 147 11.41 -3.27 22.63
N PRO A 148 12.60 -3.78 22.26
CA PRO A 148 13.84 -3.39 22.91
C PRO A 148 14.28 -1.98 22.49
N GLY A 149 14.94 -1.26 23.39
CA GLY A 149 15.53 0.06 23.08
C GLY A 149 14.59 1.23 23.34
N GLU A 150 14.87 2.37 22.71
CA GLU A 150 14.14 3.62 22.93
C GLU A 150 12.80 3.62 22.16
N PRO A 151 11.66 3.94 22.81
CA PRO A 151 10.36 4.04 22.14
C PRO A 151 10.34 4.98 20.93
N ALA A 152 11.05 6.12 21.00
CA ALA A 152 11.14 7.08 19.91
C ALA A 152 11.79 6.49 18.64
N LEU A 153 12.73 5.55 18.79
CA LEU A 153 13.31 4.85 17.65
C LEU A 153 12.25 4.02 16.90
N TRP A 154 11.39 3.33 17.63
CA TRP A 154 10.33 2.51 17.02
C TRP A 154 9.24 3.37 16.35
N SER A 155 8.91 4.51 16.94
CA SER A 155 8.02 5.50 16.30
C SER A 155 8.63 6.02 15.00
N ALA A 156 9.91 6.35 14.99
CA ALA A 156 10.58 6.79 13.77
C ALA A 156 10.64 5.68 12.72
N ILE A 157 11.02 4.46 13.10
CA ILE A 157 11.04 3.31 12.17
C ILE A 157 9.66 3.10 11.54
N HIS A 158 8.59 3.22 12.34
CA HIS A 158 7.21 3.16 11.85
C HIS A 158 6.95 4.24 10.78
N ASP A 159 7.19 5.51 11.07
CA ASP A 159 6.96 6.61 10.12
C ASP A 159 7.79 6.43 8.83
N TYR A 160 9.08 6.07 8.96
CA TYR A 160 9.95 5.82 7.81
C TYR A 160 9.46 4.63 6.96
N ALA A 161 8.99 3.55 7.61
CA ALA A 161 8.45 2.39 6.94
C ALA A 161 7.17 2.72 6.17
N GLU A 162 6.28 3.53 6.74
CA GLU A 162 5.03 3.94 6.10
C GLU A 162 5.26 4.93 4.97
N TYR A 163 6.14 5.91 5.17
CA TYR A 163 6.44 6.92 4.17
C TYR A 163 7.12 6.32 2.93
N TRP A 164 8.28 5.67 3.13
CA TRP A 164 9.04 5.10 2.02
C TRP A 164 8.39 3.83 1.48
N GLY A 165 7.80 3.00 2.35
CA GLY A 165 7.01 1.86 1.91
C GLY A 165 5.85 2.31 1.03
N GLY A 166 5.12 3.36 1.44
CA GLY A 166 4.03 3.95 0.67
C GLY A 166 4.49 4.46 -0.70
N LEU A 167 5.63 5.14 -0.77
CA LEU A 167 6.21 5.62 -2.03
C LEU A 167 6.58 4.47 -2.98
N LEU A 168 7.35 3.50 -2.47
CA LEU A 168 7.77 2.33 -3.25
C LEU A 168 6.56 1.53 -3.74
N PHE A 169 5.55 1.38 -2.86
CA PHE A 169 4.30 0.73 -3.17
C PHE A 169 3.52 1.47 -4.27
N ALA A 170 3.31 2.79 -4.14
CA ALA A 170 2.57 3.59 -5.12
C ALA A 170 3.17 3.49 -6.53
N VAL A 171 4.48 3.69 -6.62
CA VAL A 171 5.25 3.59 -7.87
C VAL A 171 5.27 2.15 -8.41
N GLY A 172 5.08 1.16 -7.54
CA GLY A 172 5.15 -0.26 -7.87
C GLY A 172 6.59 -0.71 -8.10
N PHE A 173 7.51 -0.28 -7.24
CA PHE A 173 8.90 -0.70 -7.22
C PHE A 173 9.18 -1.52 -5.95
N LEU A 174 9.74 -2.72 -6.11
CA LEU A 174 9.92 -3.68 -5.02
C LEU A 174 8.61 -3.87 -4.24
N THR A 175 7.52 -4.07 -4.97
CA THR A 175 6.17 -4.00 -4.40
C THR A 175 5.93 -5.05 -3.33
N ARG A 176 6.51 -6.24 -3.45
CA ARG A 176 6.37 -7.30 -2.44
C ARG A 176 6.98 -6.93 -1.09
N PRO A 177 8.28 -6.58 -0.99
CA PRO A 177 8.85 -6.18 0.29
C PRO A 177 8.26 -4.86 0.80
N ALA A 178 7.89 -3.92 -0.07
CA ALA A 178 7.16 -2.72 0.35
C ALA A 178 5.81 -3.07 0.99
N ALA A 179 5.01 -3.91 0.32
CA ALA A 179 3.72 -4.38 0.84
C ALA A 179 3.89 -5.19 2.14
N LEU A 180 4.92 -6.03 2.25
CA LEU A 180 5.19 -6.76 3.49
C LEU A 180 5.52 -5.81 4.65
N THR A 181 6.31 -4.78 4.39
CA THR A 181 6.69 -3.78 5.40
C THR A 181 5.45 -3.02 5.89
N LEU A 182 4.64 -2.52 4.95
CA LEU A 182 3.38 -1.82 5.27
C LEU A 182 2.34 -2.75 5.94
N LEU A 183 2.31 -4.03 5.56
CA LEU A 183 1.47 -5.03 6.23
C LEU A 183 1.84 -5.17 7.71
N VAL A 184 3.14 -5.17 8.04
CA VAL A 184 3.61 -5.25 9.42
C VAL A 184 3.21 -4.01 10.21
N THR A 185 3.33 -2.80 9.64
CA THR A 185 2.91 -1.57 10.34
C THR A 185 1.40 -1.56 10.58
N MET A 186 0.60 -1.93 9.58
CA MET A 186 -0.85 -2.04 9.72
C MET A 186 -1.29 -3.13 10.70
N ALA A 187 -0.60 -4.26 10.74
CA ALA A 187 -0.85 -5.29 11.75
C ALA A 187 -0.57 -4.77 13.16
N GLY A 188 0.50 -3.97 13.34
CA GLY A 188 0.77 -3.24 14.57
C GLY A 188 -0.35 -2.27 14.94
N ALA A 189 -0.87 -1.51 13.97
CA ALA A 189 -1.98 -0.59 14.18
C ALA A 189 -3.29 -1.32 14.57
N VAL A 190 -3.61 -2.44 13.91
CA VAL A 190 -4.75 -3.30 14.30
C VAL A 190 -4.57 -3.79 15.73
N TYR A 191 -3.38 -4.30 16.08
CA TYR A 191 -3.07 -4.73 17.44
C TYR A 191 -3.28 -3.61 18.46
N PHE A 192 -2.73 -2.41 18.19
CA PHE A 192 -2.90 -1.25 19.07
C PHE A 192 -4.37 -0.88 19.27
N HIS A 193 -5.17 -0.80 18.21
CA HIS A 193 -6.57 -0.41 18.31
C HIS A 193 -7.42 -1.45 19.08
N VAL A 194 -7.18 -2.73 18.84
CA VAL A 194 -7.85 -3.81 19.59
C VAL A 194 -7.37 -3.84 21.04
N ALA A 195 -6.08 -3.63 21.32
CA ALA A 195 -5.54 -3.61 22.67
C ALA A 195 -6.02 -2.39 23.48
N SER A 196 -6.18 -1.24 22.84
CA SER A 196 -6.58 0.02 23.50
C SER A 196 -8.09 0.14 23.73
N THR A 197 -8.91 -0.36 22.80
CA THR A 197 -10.37 -0.16 22.83
C THR A 197 -11.18 -1.47 22.84
N GLY A 198 -10.51 -2.61 22.81
CA GLY A 198 -11.15 -3.92 22.67
C GLY A 198 -11.75 -4.11 21.27
N TRP A 199 -12.64 -5.10 21.16
CA TRP A 199 -13.36 -5.40 19.91
C TRP A 199 -14.51 -4.43 19.63
N GLN A 200 -14.83 -3.51 20.54
CA GLN A 200 -15.88 -2.50 20.37
C GLN A 200 -17.26 -3.08 19.96
N GLY A 201 -17.54 -4.35 20.29
CA GLY A 201 -18.78 -5.03 19.91
C GLY A 201 -18.82 -5.59 18.49
N ALA A 202 -17.70 -5.60 17.76
CA ALA A 202 -17.62 -6.16 16.41
C ALA A 202 -18.06 -7.64 16.34
N PRO A 203 -18.65 -8.09 15.22
CA PRO A 203 -18.92 -7.32 13.99
C PRO A 203 -20.30 -6.63 13.94
N PHE A 204 -21.19 -6.87 14.92
CA PHE A 204 -22.59 -6.42 14.86
C PHE A 204 -22.96 -5.30 15.86
N GLY A 205 -22.02 -4.87 16.69
CA GLY A 205 -22.21 -3.81 17.67
C GLY A 205 -22.25 -2.41 17.04
N HIS A 206 -22.90 -1.46 17.73
CA HIS A 206 -22.83 -0.06 17.37
C HIS A 206 -21.84 0.65 18.30
N VAL A 207 -20.88 1.37 17.72
CA VAL A 207 -19.90 2.18 18.45
C VAL A 207 -20.30 3.64 18.39
N GLU A 208 -20.09 4.39 19.47
CA GLU A 208 -20.35 5.84 19.54
C GLU A 208 -19.67 6.64 18.42
N ASN A 209 -18.51 6.18 17.96
CA ASN A 209 -17.72 6.85 16.93
C ASN A 209 -18.11 6.40 15.51
N TYR A 210 -19.20 5.65 15.34
CA TYR A 210 -19.76 5.18 14.06
C TYR A 210 -18.86 4.27 13.20
N SER A 211 -17.68 3.87 13.70
CA SER A 211 -16.76 2.93 13.05
C SER A 211 -15.90 2.24 14.11
N TYR A 212 -15.49 1.00 13.87
CA TYR A 212 -14.52 0.34 14.73
C TYR A 212 -13.12 0.88 14.40
N ASN A 213 -12.35 1.25 15.42
CA ASN A 213 -11.07 1.93 15.23
C ASN A 213 -10.05 1.08 14.45
N PHE A 214 -10.19 -0.25 14.49
CA PHE A 214 -9.31 -1.17 13.78
C PHE A 214 -9.73 -1.44 12.32
N GLU A 215 -10.86 -0.93 11.83
CA GLU A 215 -11.35 -1.18 10.46
C GLU A 215 -10.40 -0.64 9.39
N GLU A 216 -9.98 0.62 9.51
CA GLU A 216 -9.07 1.28 8.58
C GLU A 216 -7.74 0.53 8.44
N PRO A 217 -6.96 0.26 9.52
CA PRO A 217 -5.71 -0.47 9.39
C PRO A 217 -5.93 -1.93 8.96
N THR A 218 -7.07 -2.54 9.28
CA THR A 218 -7.41 -3.89 8.77
C THR A 218 -7.59 -3.87 7.26
N LEU A 219 -8.30 -2.88 6.71
CA LEU A 219 -8.49 -2.75 5.27
C LEU A 219 -7.15 -2.55 4.55
N TYR A 220 -6.29 -1.68 5.08
CA TYR A 220 -4.93 -1.50 4.54
C TYR A 220 -4.11 -2.79 4.60
N ALA A 221 -4.11 -3.50 5.73
CA ALA A 221 -3.43 -4.78 5.87
C ALA A 221 -3.89 -5.79 4.80
N LEU A 222 -5.21 -5.88 4.54
CA LEU A 222 -5.74 -6.76 3.50
C LEU A 222 -5.30 -6.36 2.09
N ILE A 223 -5.23 -5.05 1.79
CA ILE A 223 -4.70 -4.55 0.53
C ILE A 223 -3.22 -4.93 0.39
N PHE A 224 -2.41 -4.68 1.40
CA PHE A 224 -0.98 -5.04 1.35
C PHE A 224 -0.76 -6.55 1.24
N LEU A 225 -1.56 -7.36 1.93
CA LEU A 225 -1.53 -8.81 1.80
C LEU A 225 -1.86 -9.25 0.36
N LEU A 226 -2.84 -8.61 -0.28
CA LEU A 226 -3.19 -8.85 -1.68
C LEU A 226 -1.98 -8.56 -2.59
N PHE A 227 -1.33 -7.41 -2.44
CA PHE A 227 -0.17 -7.04 -3.28
C PHE A 227 1.09 -7.85 -2.96
N PHE A 228 1.26 -8.32 -1.73
CA PHE A 228 2.35 -9.22 -1.36
C PHE A 228 2.28 -10.52 -2.16
N PHE A 229 1.09 -11.13 -2.25
CA PHE A 229 0.91 -12.36 -3.03
C PHE A 229 0.80 -12.11 -4.53
N ASN A 230 0.10 -11.04 -4.92
CA ASN A 230 -0.17 -10.75 -6.32
C ASN A 230 1.07 -10.20 -7.06
N GLY A 231 1.84 -9.31 -6.41
CA GLY A 231 2.83 -8.46 -7.08
C GLY A 231 2.24 -7.13 -7.53
N ALA A 232 3.04 -6.33 -8.23
CA ALA A 232 2.77 -4.93 -8.51
C ALA A 232 1.57 -4.65 -9.44
N GLY A 233 1.22 -5.60 -10.32
CA GLY A 233 0.25 -5.36 -11.38
C GLY A 233 0.81 -4.49 -12.52
N PRO A 234 -0.03 -4.06 -13.47
CA PRO A 234 0.39 -3.27 -14.62
C PRO A 234 0.80 -1.84 -14.22
N LEU A 235 1.40 -1.10 -15.16
CA LEU A 235 1.86 0.28 -14.98
C LEU A 235 2.70 0.46 -13.70
N SER A 236 3.61 -0.48 -13.46
CA SER A 236 4.52 -0.51 -12.32
C SER A 236 5.97 -0.58 -12.78
N VAL A 237 6.89 -0.06 -11.99
CA VAL A 237 8.33 -0.22 -12.26
C VAL A 237 8.72 -1.69 -12.27
N ASP A 238 8.17 -2.50 -11.38
CA ASP A 238 8.37 -3.95 -11.33
C ASP A 238 7.97 -4.62 -12.67
N SER A 239 6.83 -4.22 -13.26
CA SER A 239 6.41 -4.77 -14.57
C SER A 239 7.39 -4.42 -15.70
N VAL A 240 7.91 -3.19 -15.71
CA VAL A 240 8.89 -2.74 -16.72
C VAL A 240 10.22 -3.48 -16.56
N ILE A 241 10.68 -3.69 -15.33
CA ILE A 241 11.91 -4.45 -15.04
C ILE A 241 11.73 -5.90 -15.48
N TYR A 242 10.62 -6.52 -15.11
CA TYR A 242 10.33 -7.91 -15.45
C TYR A 242 10.27 -8.15 -16.98
N ASP A 243 9.65 -7.23 -17.73
CA ASP A 243 9.56 -7.32 -19.18
C ASP A 243 10.93 -7.20 -19.87
N LYS A 244 11.87 -6.44 -19.29
CA LYS A 244 13.26 -6.37 -19.79
C LYS A 244 14.01 -7.68 -19.55
N ILE A 245 13.96 -8.22 -18.32
CA ILE A 245 14.61 -9.49 -17.97
C ILE A 245 14.10 -10.63 -18.86
N LYS A 246 12.79 -10.70 -19.09
CA LYS A 246 12.18 -11.75 -19.94
C LYS A 246 12.66 -11.68 -21.40
N LYS A 247 12.94 -10.49 -21.92
CA LYS A 247 13.45 -10.33 -23.30
C LYS A 247 14.89 -10.83 -23.40
N GLU A 248 15.74 -10.47 -22.43
CA GLU A 248 17.14 -10.92 -22.37
C GLU A 248 17.27 -12.44 -22.20
N GLU A 249 16.35 -13.09 -21.49
CA GLU A 249 16.32 -14.56 -21.38
C GLU A 249 15.79 -15.27 -22.64
N GLY A 250 15.12 -14.54 -23.52
CA GLY A 250 14.46 -15.07 -24.72
C GLY A 250 15.23 -14.86 -26.03
N GLU A 251 16.27 -14.02 -26.01
CA GLU A 251 17.26 -13.81 -27.08
C GLU A 251 18.47 -14.75 -26.89
#